data_AF-A0A645AI36-F1
#
_entry.id   AF-A0A645AI36-F1
#
_cell.length_a   1.000
_cell.length_b   1.000
_cell.length_c   1.000
_cell.angle_alpha   90.00
_cell.angle_beta   90.00
_cell.angle_gamma   90.00
#
_symmetry.space_group_name_H-M   'P 1'
#
loop_
_entity.id
_entity.type
_entity.pdbx_description
1 polymer ?
#
loop_
_entity_poly.entity_id
_entity_poly.type
_entity_poly.pdbx_seq_one_letter_code
_entity_poly.pdbx_strand_id
1 'polypeptide(L)'
;MEDQIFKGLSLGAPYISMIAIGRAAMAAAMAGKRAGELIAKGDIPKDLQKYGNSLSDIYRDVRLLRDTYGFDADNISPGAIGVFSYINRVSTGLRQMMALNRKFALDKIDRTDIIALTKEAGEVSGISTIMDYRNRIREMI
;
A
#
# COMPACT_ATOMS: atom_id res chain seq x y z
N MET A 1 0.90 5.95 1.85
CA MET A 1 0.67 5.73 0.40
C MET A 1 -0.58 4.88 0.18
N GLU A 2 -0.82 3.92 1.04
CA GLU A 2 -2.01 3.09 1.17
C GLU A 2 -3.26 3.97 1.31
N ASP A 3 -3.15 5.07 2.04
CA ASP A 3 -4.18 6.09 2.17
C ASP A 3 -4.55 6.71 0.80
N GLN A 4 -3.57 6.96 -0.08
CA GLN A 4 -3.81 7.50 -1.41
C GLN A 4 -4.51 6.48 -2.31
N ILE A 5 -4.18 5.19 -2.16
CA ILE A 5 -4.86 4.11 -2.89
C ILE A 5 -6.30 4.01 -2.44
N PHE A 6 -6.56 4.00 -1.12
CA PHE A 6 -7.92 3.95 -0.58
C PHE A 6 -8.74 5.16 -1.04
N LYS A 7 -8.20 6.39 -0.93
CA LYS A 7 -8.85 7.61 -1.44
C LYS A 7 -9.13 7.54 -2.93
N GLY A 8 -8.18 7.02 -3.72
CA GLY A 8 -8.35 6.84 -5.16
C GLY A 8 -9.51 5.91 -5.48
N LEU A 9 -9.59 4.76 -4.79
CA LEU A 9 -10.70 3.81 -4.91
C LEU A 9 -12.04 4.46 -4.51
N SER A 10 -12.10 5.15 -3.36
CA SER A 10 -13.30 5.88 -2.92
C SER A 10 -13.75 6.95 -3.91
N LEU A 11 -12.80 7.71 -4.49
CA LEU A 11 -13.09 8.75 -5.48
C LEU A 11 -13.64 8.19 -6.79
N GLY A 12 -13.19 7.01 -7.21
CA GLY A 12 -13.67 6.37 -8.44
C GLY A 12 -14.83 5.41 -8.23
N ALA A 13 -15.26 5.16 -6.99
CA ALA A 13 -16.37 4.26 -6.70
C ALA A 13 -17.69 4.76 -7.30
N PRO A 14 -18.55 3.86 -7.84
CA PRO A 14 -18.38 2.40 -7.93
C PRO A 14 -17.70 1.92 -9.22
N TYR A 15 -17.11 2.82 -10.02
CA TYR A 15 -16.71 2.53 -11.40
C TYR A 15 -15.31 1.92 -11.54
N ILE A 16 -14.45 2.05 -10.53
CA ILE A 16 -13.09 1.50 -10.56
C ILE A 16 -12.88 0.49 -9.43
N SER A 17 -12.03 -0.50 -9.68
CA SER A 17 -11.63 -1.51 -8.69
C SER A 17 -10.11 -1.65 -8.58
N MET A 18 -9.35 -0.82 -9.31
CA MET A 18 -7.89 -0.95 -9.46
C MET A 18 -7.20 0.42 -9.44
N ILE A 19 -6.00 0.46 -8.89
CA ILE A 19 -5.10 1.63 -8.89
C ILE A 19 -3.73 1.18 -9.36
N ALA A 20 -3.18 1.86 -10.37
CA ALA A 20 -1.85 1.59 -10.87
C ALA A 20 -0.77 2.25 -9.99
N ILE A 21 0.29 1.49 -9.68
CA ILE A 21 1.43 1.98 -8.90
C ILE A 21 2.68 2.00 -9.79
N GLY A 22 3.10 3.20 -10.19
CA GLY A 22 4.31 3.39 -11.00
C GLY A 22 5.56 3.67 -10.17
N ARG A 23 5.86 4.96 -9.95
CA ARG A 23 7.12 5.44 -9.34
C ARG A 23 7.50 4.74 -8.03
N ALA A 24 6.54 4.48 -7.15
CA ALA A 24 6.82 3.85 -5.86
C ALA A 24 7.25 2.38 -6.00
N ALA A 25 6.66 1.64 -6.94
CA ALA A 25 7.10 0.28 -7.26
C ALA A 25 8.51 0.29 -7.88
N MET A 26 8.80 1.24 -8.77
CA MET A 26 10.15 1.38 -9.33
C MET A 26 11.19 1.72 -8.26
N ALA A 27 10.87 2.61 -7.32
CA ALA A 27 11.75 2.94 -6.19
C ALA A 27 12.01 1.71 -5.30
N ALA A 28 10.98 0.90 -5.03
CA ALA A 28 11.14 -0.37 -4.30
C ALA A 28 12.04 -1.36 -5.05
N ALA A 29 11.92 -1.45 -6.37
CA ALA A 29 12.79 -2.28 -7.21
C ALA A 29 14.26 -1.84 -7.13
N MET A 30 14.51 -0.54 -7.26
CA MET A 30 15.86 0.03 -7.19
C MET A 30 16.48 -0.17 -5.81
N ALA A 31 15.70 0.07 -4.74
CA ALA A 31 16.15 -0.15 -3.37
C ALA A 31 16.47 -1.64 -3.12
N GLY A 32 15.60 -2.55 -3.58
CA GLY A 32 15.82 -4.00 -3.47
C GLY A 32 17.07 -4.47 -4.22
N LYS A 33 17.25 -3.99 -5.45
CA LYS A 33 18.47 -4.27 -6.23
C LYS A 33 19.72 -3.78 -5.49
N ARG A 34 19.69 -2.53 -5.00
CA ARG A 34 20.84 -1.94 -4.30
C ARG A 34 21.18 -2.68 -3.01
N ALA A 35 20.16 -3.06 -2.23
CA ALA A 35 20.35 -3.87 -1.03
C ALA A 35 20.99 -5.23 -1.36
N GLY A 36 20.49 -5.92 -2.40
CA GLY A 36 21.07 -7.18 -2.87
C GLY A 36 22.55 -7.05 -3.29
N GLU A 37 22.90 -5.99 -4.03
CA GLU A 37 24.29 -5.72 -4.42
C GLU A 37 25.22 -5.46 -3.22
N LEU A 38 24.73 -4.76 -2.19
CA LEU A 38 25.49 -4.46 -0.98
C LEU A 38 25.72 -5.71 -0.13
N ILE A 39 24.69 -6.55 -0.01
CA ILE A 39 24.78 -7.85 0.68
C ILE A 39 25.79 -8.76 -0.04
N ALA A 40 25.74 -8.83 -1.37
CA ALA A 40 26.70 -9.62 -2.15
C ALA A 40 28.15 -9.14 -2.00
N LYS A 41 28.36 -7.84 -1.71
CA LYS A 41 29.67 -7.24 -1.44
C LYS A 41 30.11 -7.36 0.03
N GLY A 42 29.25 -7.88 0.91
CA GLY A 42 29.50 -7.92 2.35
C GLY A 42 29.44 -6.56 3.06
N ASP A 43 29.03 -5.50 2.36
CA ASP A 43 28.94 -4.13 2.88
C ASP A 43 27.50 -3.78 3.22
N ILE A 44 26.95 -4.48 4.22
CA ILE A 44 25.56 -4.34 4.62
C ILE A 44 25.41 -3.05 5.44
N PRO A 45 24.52 -2.12 5.04
CA PRO A 45 24.21 -0.94 5.83
C PRO A 45 23.83 -1.31 7.27
N LYS A 46 24.34 -0.58 8.26
CA LYS A 46 24.07 -0.84 9.70
C LYS A 46 22.57 -0.96 10.01
N ASP A 47 21.74 -0.19 9.31
CA ASP A 47 20.28 -0.22 9.45
C ASP A 47 19.62 -1.53 8.98
N LEU A 48 20.26 -2.25 8.06
CA LEU A 48 19.78 -3.55 7.58
C LEU A 48 20.41 -4.71 8.38
N GLN A 49 21.62 -4.50 8.89
CA GLN A 49 22.37 -5.50 9.65
C GLN A 49 21.66 -5.97 10.92
N LYS A 50 20.81 -5.12 11.52
CA LYS A 50 19.94 -5.51 12.65
C LYS A 50 18.91 -6.57 12.31
N TYR A 51 18.57 -6.75 11.03
CA TYR A 51 17.61 -7.75 10.57
C TYR A 51 18.29 -9.05 10.11
N GLY A 52 19.59 -9.02 9.86
CA GLY A 52 20.40 -10.17 9.50
C GLY A 52 21.42 -9.86 8.43
N ASN A 53 22.09 -10.91 7.94
CA ASN A 53 23.21 -10.79 6.99
C ASN A 53 22.87 -11.35 5.60
N SER A 54 21.74 -12.05 5.45
CA SER A 54 21.30 -12.60 4.16
C SER A 54 20.07 -11.86 3.63
N LEU A 55 19.83 -11.99 2.32
CA LEU A 55 18.65 -11.43 1.67
C LEU A 55 17.35 -11.98 2.28
N SER A 56 17.33 -13.27 2.65
CA SER A 56 16.19 -13.92 3.29
C SER A 56 15.94 -13.47 4.74
N ASP A 57 16.96 -12.99 5.43
CA ASP A 57 16.81 -12.45 6.78
C ASP A 57 16.26 -11.02 6.73
N ILE A 58 16.78 -10.22 5.79
CA ILE A 58 16.39 -8.82 5.61
C ILE A 58 14.98 -8.71 4.99
N TYR A 59 14.65 -9.55 4.01
CA TYR A 59 13.34 -9.59 3.38
C TYR A 59 12.51 -10.77 3.86
N ARG A 60 11.61 -10.50 4.82
CA ARG A 60 10.68 -11.51 5.37
C ARG A 60 9.84 -12.21 4.30
N ASP A 61 9.47 -11.49 3.24
CA ASP A 61 8.58 -11.97 2.19
C ASP A 61 9.24 -12.98 1.24
N VAL A 62 10.55 -13.21 1.34
CA VAL A 62 11.24 -14.29 0.61
C VAL A 62 10.69 -15.65 1.01
N ARG A 63 10.20 -15.82 2.24
CA ARG A 63 9.55 -17.06 2.68
C ARG A 63 8.27 -17.35 1.89
N LEU A 64 7.43 -16.33 1.70
CA LEU A 64 6.22 -16.43 0.86
C LEU A 64 6.55 -16.76 -0.60
N LEU A 65 7.65 -16.21 -1.11
CA LEU A 65 8.13 -16.54 -2.46
C LEU A 65 8.61 -18.00 -2.54
N ARG A 66 9.35 -18.49 -1.55
CA ARG A 66 9.76 -19.90 -1.46
C ARG A 66 8.57 -20.85 -1.31
N ASP A 67 7.55 -20.47 -0.56
CA ASP A 67 6.32 -21.27 -0.44
C ASP A 67 5.57 -21.37 -1.78
N THR A 68 5.64 -20.32 -2.60
CA THR A 68 4.93 -20.25 -3.90
C THR A 68 5.73 -20.86 -5.05
N TYR A 69 7.04 -20.61 -5.09
CA TYR A 69 7.92 -20.96 -6.21
C TYR A 69 8.95 -22.05 -5.87
N GLY A 70 9.01 -22.53 -4.64
CA GLY A 70 9.97 -23.56 -4.20
C GLY A 70 11.42 -23.10 -4.38
N PHE A 71 12.24 -23.98 -4.97
CA PHE A 71 13.65 -23.71 -5.25
C PHE A 71 13.88 -22.57 -6.25
N ASP A 72 12.91 -22.29 -7.12
CA ASP A 72 13.03 -21.20 -8.12
C ASP A 72 13.02 -19.81 -7.46
N ALA A 73 12.52 -19.70 -6.23
CA ALA A 73 12.52 -18.45 -5.47
C ALA A 73 13.93 -17.90 -5.22
N ASP A 74 14.93 -18.77 -5.13
CA ASP A 74 16.33 -18.38 -4.90
C ASP A 74 16.96 -17.72 -6.14
N ASN A 75 16.38 -17.92 -7.34
CA ASN A 75 16.83 -17.29 -8.58
C ASN A 75 16.15 -15.92 -8.85
N ILE A 76 15.21 -15.51 -8.00
CA ILE A 76 14.50 -14.23 -8.18
C ILE A 76 15.43 -13.07 -7.85
N SER A 77 15.47 -12.06 -8.74
CA SER A 77 16.29 -10.88 -8.50
C SER A 77 15.90 -10.14 -7.20
N PRO A 78 16.87 -9.60 -6.44
CA PRO A 78 16.60 -8.79 -5.24
C PRO A 78 15.67 -7.60 -5.48
N GLY A 79 15.72 -7.02 -6.69
CA GLY A 79 14.80 -5.95 -7.09
C GLY A 79 13.35 -6.42 -7.16
N ALA A 80 13.09 -7.59 -7.75
CA ALA A 80 11.75 -8.17 -7.81
C ALA A 80 11.22 -8.54 -6.42
N ILE A 81 12.09 -9.09 -5.54
CA ILE A 81 11.76 -9.33 -4.13
C ILE A 81 11.38 -8.02 -3.42
N GLY A 82 12.11 -6.94 -3.68
CA GLY A 82 11.81 -5.61 -3.15
C GLY A 82 10.42 -5.10 -3.57
N VAL A 83 10.04 -5.26 -4.85
CA VAL A 83 8.71 -4.89 -5.34
C VAL A 83 7.61 -5.75 -4.71
N PHE A 84 7.82 -7.07 -4.65
CA PHE A 84 6.86 -8.00 -4.05
C PHE A 84 6.59 -7.64 -2.58
N SER A 85 7.66 -7.45 -1.80
CA SER A 85 7.57 -7.07 -0.39
C SER A 85 6.84 -5.73 -0.22
N TYR A 86 7.13 -4.79 -1.10
CA TYR A 86 6.49 -3.49 -1.11
C TYR A 86 4.97 -3.58 -1.39
N ILE A 87 4.56 -4.36 -2.39
CA ILE A 87 3.14 -4.57 -2.71
C ILE A 87 2.42 -5.29 -1.57
N ASN A 88 3.05 -6.29 -0.94
CA ASN A 88 2.46 -6.98 0.22
C ASN A 88 2.22 -6.02 1.39
N ARG A 89 3.19 -5.17 1.71
CA ARG A 89 3.05 -4.13 2.73
C ARG A 89 1.90 -3.16 2.40
N VAL A 90 1.83 -2.69 1.15
CA VAL A 90 0.78 -1.79 0.68
C VAL A 90 -0.60 -2.45 0.76
N SER A 91 -0.72 -3.69 0.30
CA SER A 91 -1.95 -4.50 0.38
C SER A 91 -2.42 -4.65 1.83
N THR A 92 -1.50 -4.89 2.76
CA THR A 92 -1.82 -5.02 4.18
C THR A 92 -2.36 -3.71 4.75
N GLY A 93 -1.71 -2.57 4.47
CA GLY A 93 -2.19 -1.27 4.94
C GLY A 93 -3.51 -0.83 4.26
N LEU A 94 -3.76 -1.22 3.01
CA LEU A 94 -5.05 -1.01 2.36
C LEU A 94 -6.16 -1.78 3.09
N ARG A 95 -5.94 -3.08 3.40
CA ARG A 95 -6.89 -3.89 4.17
C ARG A 95 -7.15 -3.30 5.55
N GLN A 96 -6.13 -2.74 6.20
CA GLN A 96 -6.31 -2.04 7.47
C GLN A 96 -7.25 -0.83 7.31
N MET A 97 -7.07 -0.01 6.27
CA MET A 97 -7.94 1.15 6.02
C MET A 97 -9.38 0.73 5.68
N MET A 98 -9.53 -0.33 4.89
CA MET A 98 -10.83 -0.92 4.59
C MET A 98 -11.53 -1.43 5.87
N ALA A 99 -10.80 -2.14 6.73
CA ALA A 99 -11.34 -2.65 7.99
C ALA A 99 -11.76 -1.53 8.95
N LEU A 100 -11.01 -0.42 9.01
CA LEU A 100 -11.38 0.77 9.80
C LEU A 100 -12.72 1.39 9.34
N ASN A 101 -13.02 1.31 8.05
CA ASN A 101 -14.30 1.74 7.46
C ASN A 101 -15.34 0.61 7.37
N ARG A 102 -15.07 -0.55 7.99
CA ARG A 102 -15.93 -1.74 7.98
C ARG A 102 -16.25 -2.25 6.57
N LYS A 103 -15.32 -2.06 5.62
CA LYS A 103 -15.41 -2.56 4.26
C LYS A 103 -14.56 -3.83 4.15
N PHE A 104 -15.19 -4.96 3.83
CA PHE A 104 -14.49 -6.25 3.72
C PHE A 104 -14.31 -6.73 2.28
N ALA A 105 -14.83 -5.97 1.31
CA ALA A 105 -14.65 -6.23 -0.11
C ALA A 105 -14.52 -4.89 -0.86
N LEU A 106 -13.81 -4.90 -2.00
CA LEU A 106 -13.50 -3.68 -2.77
C LEU A 106 -14.76 -3.02 -3.33
N ASP A 107 -15.78 -3.80 -3.68
CA ASP A 107 -17.09 -3.31 -4.16
C ASP A 107 -17.92 -2.61 -3.07
N LYS A 108 -17.49 -2.70 -1.81
CA LYS A 108 -18.14 -2.00 -0.69
C LYS A 108 -17.55 -0.62 -0.43
N ILE A 109 -16.41 -0.30 -1.03
CA ILE A 109 -15.81 1.03 -0.94
C ILE A 109 -16.71 2.02 -1.68
N ASP A 110 -17.01 3.15 -1.05
CA ASP A 110 -17.88 4.17 -1.59
C ASP A 110 -17.27 5.58 -1.41
N ARG A 111 -17.92 6.58 -2.02
CA ARG A 111 -17.49 7.98 -1.95
C ARG A 111 -17.68 8.60 -0.57
N THR A 112 -18.48 7.99 0.31
CA THR A 112 -18.76 8.44 1.68
C THR A 112 -17.68 7.98 2.68
N ASP A 113 -16.83 7.03 2.29
CA ASP A 113 -15.64 6.60 3.05
C ASP A 113 -14.55 7.68 3.17
N ILE A 114 -14.71 8.81 2.47
CA ILE A 114 -13.81 9.95 2.53
C ILE A 114 -14.61 11.24 2.77
N ILE A 115 -13.95 12.22 3.40
CA ILE A 115 -14.55 13.50 3.77
C ILE A 115 -13.68 14.62 3.21
N ALA A 116 -14.32 15.63 2.61
CA ALA A 116 -13.64 16.83 2.17
C ALA A 116 -13.27 17.72 3.37
N LEU A 117 -11.99 18.09 3.46
CA LEU A 117 -11.47 18.91 4.57
C LEU A 117 -11.76 20.40 4.38
N THR A 118 -11.90 20.87 3.14
CA THR A 118 -12.23 22.25 2.82
C THR A 118 -13.51 22.32 2.01
N LYS A 119 -14.17 23.48 2.05
CA LYS A 119 -15.41 23.73 1.31
C LYS A 119 -15.17 23.61 -0.20
N GLU A 120 -14.07 24.18 -0.68
CA GLU A 120 -13.69 24.19 -2.10
C GLU A 120 -13.45 22.76 -2.60
N ALA A 121 -12.79 21.92 -1.79
CA ALA A 121 -12.60 20.52 -2.13
C ALA A 121 -13.95 19.78 -2.21
N GLY A 122 -14.88 20.07 -1.30
CA GLY A 122 -16.22 19.48 -1.32
C GLY A 122 -17.02 19.90 -2.55
N GLU A 123 -16.99 21.18 -2.90
CA GLU A 123 -17.68 21.73 -4.08
C GLU A 123 -17.14 21.15 -5.40
N VAL A 124 -15.83 21.03 -5.55
CA VAL A 124 -15.20 20.51 -6.77
C VAL A 124 -15.35 18.99 -6.89
N SER A 125 -15.18 18.26 -5.78
CA SER A 125 -15.20 16.79 -5.79
C SER A 125 -16.60 16.19 -5.61
N GLY A 126 -17.58 16.96 -5.16
CA GLY A 126 -18.89 16.46 -4.75
C GLY A 126 -18.85 15.57 -3.50
N ILE A 127 -17.76 15.60 -2.72
CA ILE A 127 -17.65 14.89 -1.44
C ILE A 127 -18.15 15.78 -0.31
N SER A 128 -18.96 15.22 0.58
CA SER A 128 -19.48 15.94 1.74
C SER A 128 -18.35 16.37 2.69
N THR A 129 -18.48 17.60 3.20
CA THR A 129 -17.60 18.15 4.23
C THR A 129 -18.07 17.74 5.62
N ILE A 130 -17.23 17.96 6.63
CA ILE A 130 -17.62 17.76 8.03
C ILE A 130 -18.82 18.64 8.44
N MET A 131 -18.96 19.83 7.85
CA MET A 131 -20.08 20.74 8.13
C MET A 131 -21.38 20.21 7.57
N ASP A 132 -21.35 19.59 6.39
CA ASP A 132 -22.53 18.96 5.77
C ASP A 132 -23.03 17.80 6.63
N TYR A 133 -22.12 16.93 7.08
CA TYR A 133 -22.46 15.85 8.00
C TYR A 133 -23.02 16.36 9.32
N ARG A 134 -22.42 17.42 9.89
CA ARG A 134 -22.91 18.04 11.13
C ARG A 134 -24.33 18.58 10.98
N ASN A 135 -24.64 19.23 9.86
CA ASN A 135 -25.98 19.75 9.59
C ASN A 135 -27.00 18.63 9.41
N ARG A 136 -26.67 17.58 8.65
CA ARG A 136 -27.52 16.39 8.50
C ARG A 136 -27.86 15.73 9.83
N ILE A 137 -26.87 15.57 10.72
CA ILE A 137 -27.10 14.98 12.05
C ILE A 137 -28.04 15.84 12.88
N ARG A 138 -27.93 17.18 12.80
CA ARG A 138 -28.84 18.09 13.51
C ARG A 138 -30.28 18.03 13.02
N GLU A 139 -30.49 17.75 11.73
CA GLU A 139 -31.83 17.61 11.15
C GLU A 139 -32.51 16.27 11.50
N MET A 140 -31.72 15.26 11.94
CA MET A 140 -32.23 13.94 12.32
C MET A 140 -32.62 13.81 13.80
N ILE A 141 -32.27 14.80 14.62
CA ILE A 141 -32.55 14.87 16.08
C ILE A 141 -33.67 15.87 16.31
#